data_AF-A0A291QZV0-F1
#
_entry.id   AF-A0A291QZV0-F1
#
_cell.length_a   1.000
_cell.length_b   1.000
_cell.length_c   1.000
_cell.angle_alpha   90.00
_cell.angle_beta   90.00
_cell.angle_gamma   90.00
#
_symmetry.space_group_name_H-M   'P 1'
#
loop_
_entity.id
_entity.type
_entity.pdbx_description
1 polymer ?
#
loop_
_entity_poly.entity_id
_entity_poly.type
_entity_poly.pdbx_seq_one_letter_code
_entity_poly.pdbx_strand_id
1 'polypeptide(L)'
;MRQGDSLKDFIRQHREEFENEGPSPKVWEALALEVPTGRKQGKLVTLLGKHWLKVAASVILLVNVAFWLHYIDVKKTVANQNVIGMIPGLQEAQFYYSSQIQERLDIIHSFPAEQLGLDSTALKELELRNDTYLHLKEELEKNPGNERIRAAMIRYYQLKLELLDHILDEQQKFDSTKNLPHASEI
;
A
#
# COMPACT_ATOMS: atom_id res chain seq x y z
N MET A 1 44.39 46.90 -11.03
CA MET A 1 44.26 47.77 -9.84
C MET A 1 43.95 46.88 -8.65
N ARG A 2 44.80 46.87 -7.62
CA ARG A 2 44.72 45.95 -6.47
C ARG A 2 43.83 46.58 -5.40
N GLN A 3 42.72 45.94 -5.03
CA GLN A 3 41.73 46.42 -4.06
C GLN A 3 42.26 46.58 -2.61
N GLY A 4 43.54 46.27 -2.36
CA GLY A 4 44.15 46.39 -1.03
C GLY A 4 44.72 47.78 -0.72
N ASP A 5 44.97 48.61 -1.72
CA ASP A 5 45.64 49.91 -1.52
C ASP A 5 44.64 50.99 -1.03
N SER A 6 43.40 50.99 -1.54
CA SER A 6 42.39 51.99 -1.17
C SER A 6 41.98 51.94 0.30
N LEU A 7 41.86 50.74 0.89
CA LEU A 7 41.53 50.60 2.31
C LEU A 7 42.70 51.00 3.20
N LYS A 8 43.93 50.66 2.81
CA LYS A 8 45.13 51.05 3.57
C LYS A 8 45.31 52.56 3.59
N ASP A 9 45.11 53.22 2.45
CA ASP A 9 45.21 54.67 2.34
C ASP A 9 44.11 55.36 3.14
N PHE A 10 42.88 54.84 3.11
CA PHE A 10 41.76 55.34 3.91
C PHE A 10 42.03 55.24 5.41
N ILE A 11 42.42 54.06 5.91
CA ILE A 11 42.74 53.86 7.33
C ILE A 11 43.91 54.76 7.76
N ARG A 12 44.90 54.96 6.87
CA ARG A 12 46.06 55.80 7.18
C ARG A 12 45.70 57.29 7.23
N GLN A 13 44.81 57.77 6.35
CA GLN A 13 44.33 59.16 6.36
C GLN A 13 43.42 59.45 7.57
N HIS A 14 42.62 58.49 8.00
CA HIS A 14 41.67 58.65 9.12
C HIS A 14 42.18 58.07 10.45
N ARG A 15 43.48 57.76 10.56
CA ARG A 15 44.06 57.07 11.73
C ARG A 15 43.79 57.80 13.05
N GLU A 16 43.89 59.13 13.04
CA GLU A 16 43.62 59.94 14.25
C GLU A 16 42.16 59.83 14.72
N GLU A 17 41.20 59.67 13.80
CA GLU A 17 39.78 59.48 14.16
C GLU A 17 39.54 58.11 14.82
N PHE A 18 40.33 57.09 14.46
CA PHE A 18 40.24 55.75 15.05
C PHE A 18 41.01 55.62 16.37
N GLU A 19 42.03 56.45 16.59
CA GLU A 19 42.87 56.41 17.81
C GLU A 19 42.32 57.28 18.95
N ASN A 20 41.19 57.95 18.75
CA ASN A 20 40.52 58.70 19.79
C ASN A 20 39.93 57.75 20.85
N GLU A 21 40.05 58.12 22.13
CA GLU A 21 39.46 57.33 23.22
C GLU A 21 37.95 57.22 22.97
N GLY A 22 37.47 56.00 22.76
CA GLY A 22 36.06 55.74 22.49
C GLY A 22 35.15 56.24 23.62
N PRO A 23 33.82 56.18 23.43
CA PRO A 23 32.87 56.61 24.44
C PRO A 23 33.17 55.95 25.79
N SER A 24 32.98 56.70 26.88
CA SER A 24 33.26 56.17 28.22
C SER A 24 32.48 54.86 28.49
N PRO A 25 33.00 53.96 29.35
CA PRO A 25 32.35 52.69 29.67
C PRO A 25 30.87 52.83 30.07
N LYS A 26 30.50 53.94 30.73
CA LYS A 26 29.11 54.23 31.11
C LYS A 26 28.18 54.46 29.91
N VAL A 27 28.69 55.03 28.81
CA VAL A 27 27.93 55.21 27.58
C VAL A 27 27.70 53.84 26.91
N TRP A 28 28.70 52.97 26.94
CA TRP A 28 28.57 51.59 26.46
C TRP A 28 27.57 50.77 27.28
N GLU A 29 27.56 50.93 28.61
CA GLU A 29 26.57 50.29 29.49
C GLU A 29 25.15 50.80 29.21
N ALA A 30 24.97 52.11 29.02
CA ALA A 30 23.68 52.69 28.66
C ALA A 30 23.17 52.18 27.29
N LEU A 31 24.06 52.07 26.30
CA LEU A 31 23.73 51.51 24.99
C LEU A 31 23.42 50.01 25.07
N ALA A 32 24.13 49.26 25.89
CA ALA A 32 23.88 47.82 26.10
C ALA A 32 22.48 47.55 26.70
N LEU A 33 21.94 48.50 27.47
CA LEU A 33 20.57 48.46 27.99
C LEU A 33 19.52 48.79 26.93
N GLU A 34 19.87 49.59 25.92
CA GLU A 34 18.97 49.99 24.81
C GLU A 34 18.98 49.00 23.64
N VAL A 35 19.96 48.08 23.56
CA VAL A 35 19.95 47.00 22.56
C VAL A 35 18.84 46.00 22.89
N PRO A 36 17.84 45.79 22.01
CA PRO A 36 16.81 44.79 22.24
C PRO A 36 17.43 43.39 22.14
N THR A 37 17.84 42.83 23.26
CA THR A 37 18.36 41.44 23.38
C THR A 37 17.28 40.37 23.31
N GLY A 38 16.11 40.70 22.76
CA GLY A 38 15.01 39.77 22.58
C GLY A 38 14.58 39.69 21.12
N ARG A 39 15.07 38.68 20.38
CA ARG A 39 14.22 38.06 19.36
C ARG A 39 13.03 37.45 20.09
N LYS A 40 11.98 38.23 20.31
CA LYS A 40 10.67 37.71 20.70
C LYS A 40 10.10 36.98 19.48
N GLN A 41 10.65 35.82 19.14
CA GLN A 41 9.89 34.84 18.37
C GLN A 41 8.70 34.47 19.25
N GLY A 42 7.52 34.99 18.89
CA GLY A 42 6.30 34.76 19.65
C GLY A 42 6.12 33.27 19.88
N LYS A 43 6.02 32.86 21.15
CA LYS A 43 5.79 31.47 21.59
C LYS A 43 4.63 30.80 20.85
N LEU A 44 3.70 31.60 20.30
CA LEU A 44 2.57 31.16 19.49
C LEU A 44 3.01 30.56 18.14
N VAL A 45 3.97 31.15 17.41
CA VAL A 45 4.36 30.63 16.07
C VAL A 45 5.12 29.31 16.19
N THR A 46 5.90 29.13 17.26
CA THR A 46 6.61 27.88 17.55
C THR A 46 5.68 26.77 18.08
N LEU A 47 4.59 27.11 18.78
CA LEU A 47 3.61 26.13 19.25
C LEU A 47 2.63 25.70 18.15
N LEU A 48 2.14 26.64 17.32
CA LEU A 48 1.26 26.30 16.19
C LEU A 48 2.01 25.43 15.16
N GLY A 49 3.27 25.75 14.84
CA GLY A 49 4.09 24.92 13.95
C GLY A 49 4.32 23.50 14.48
N LYS A 50 4.51 23.32 15.80
CA LYS A 50 4.74 21.99 16.41
C LYS A 50 3.51 21.08 16.36
N HIS A 51 2.29 21.60 16.53
CA HIS A 51 1.08 20.77 16.47
C HIS A 51 0.73 20.39 15.03
N TRP A 52 0.85 21.33 14.08
CA TRP A 52 0.67 21.04 12.66
C TRP A 52 1.72 20.05 12.13
N LEU A 53 2.96 20.11 12.62
CA LEU A 53 4.00 19.14 12.28
C LEU A 53 3.67 17.73 12.80
N LYS A 54 3.09 17.61 14.01
CA LYS A 54 2.62 16.31 14.54
C LYS A 54 1.47 15.73 13.70
N VAL A 55 0.52 16.57 13.31
CA VAL A 55 -0.61 16.14 12.46
C VAL A 55 -0.11 15.71 11.07
N ALA A 56 0.74 16.52 10.44
CA ALA A 56 1.36 16.17 9.16
C ALA A 56 2.15 14.85 9.23
N ALA A 57 2.95 14.67 10.29
CA ALA A 57 3.67 13.42 10.52
C ALA A 57 2.73 12.22 10.69
N SER A 58 1.61 12.37 11.41
CA SER A 58 0.63 11.28 11.54
C SER A 58 -0.06 10.92 10.23
N VAL A 59 -0.37 11.89 9.38
CA VAL A 59 -0.98 11.64 8.06
C VAL A 59 0.01 10.92 7.15
N ILE A 60 1.28 11.35 7.12
CA ILE A 60 2.33 10.68 6.35
C ILE A 60 2.52 9.24 6.83
N LEU A 61 2.50 9.00 8.15
CA LEU A 61 2.66 7.66 8.72
C LEU A 61 1.47 6.77 8.33
N LEU A 62 0.23 7.27 8.41
CA LEU A 62 -0.95 6.53 7.96
C LEU A 62 -0.93 6.22 6.47
N VAL A 63 -0.52 7.18 5.63
CA VAL A 63 -0.37 6.94 4.18
C VAL A 63 0.71 5.91 3.91
N ASN A 64 1.85 5.96 4.62
CA ASN A 64 2.91 4.96 4.47
C ASN A 64 2.46 3.58 4.95
N VAL A 65 1.72 3.49 6.05
CA VAL A 65 1.16 2.21 6.54
C VAL A 65 0.13 1.68 5.56
N ALA A 66 -0.79 2.51 5.05
CA ALA A 66 -1.77 2.11 4.05
C ALA A 66 -1.09 1.65 2.75
N PHE A 67 -0.09 2.40 2.28
CA PHE A 67 0.70 2.02 1.10
C PHE A 67 1.51 0.74 1.34
N TRP A 68 2.10 0.57 2.52
CA TRP A 68 2.85 -0.64 2.90
C TRP A 68 1.94 -1.87 3.01
N LEU A 69 0.77 -1.74 3.61
CA LEU A 69 -0.25 -2.81 3.65
C LEU A 69 -0.73 -3.17 2.24
N HIS A 70 -1.01 -2.17 1.39
CA HIS A 70 -1.35 -2.38 -0.02
C HIS A 70 -0.21 -3.07 -0.78
N TYR A 71 1.04 -2.66 -0.56
CA TYR A 71 2.22 -3.25 -1.20
C TYR A 71 2.48 -4.68 -0.73
N ILE A 72 2.18 -5.02 0.53
CA ILE A 72 2.24 -6.39 1.05
C ILE A 72 1.15 -7.25 0.39
N ASP A 73 -0.07 -6.75 0.21
CA ASP A 73 -1.15 -7.51 -0.44
C ASP A 73 -0.85 -7.79 -1.92
N VAL A 74 -0.35 -6.77 -2.62
CA VAL A 74 0.11 -6.91 -4.00
C VAL A 74 1.30 -7.87 -4.05
N LYS A 75 2.30 -7.77 -3.17
CA LYS A 75 3.43 -8.71 -3.14
C LYS A 75 3.05 -10.13 -2.73
N LYS A 76 2.06 -10.35 -1.88
CA LYS A 76 1.50 -11.69 -1.63
C LYS A 76 0.85 -12.25 -2.90
N THR A 77 0.33 -11.39 -3.76
CA THR A 77 -0.22 -11.79 -5.06
C THR A 77 0.87 -12.07 -6.09
N VAL A 78 1.95 -11.26 -6.15
CA VAL A 78 3.01 -11.35 -7.18
C VAL A 78 4.20 -12.25 -6.78
N ALA A 79 4.62 -12.28 -5.52
CA ALA A 79 5.69 -13.19 -5.05
C ALA A 79 5.26 -14.67 -5.05
N ASN A 80 3.96 -14.92 -5.17
CA ASN A 80 3.41 -16.28 -5.22
C ASN A 80 3.55 -16.96 -6.60
N GLN A 81 4.11 -16.30 -7.63
CA GLN A 81 4.24 -16.83 -9.00
C GLN A 81 5.65 -17.33 -9.38
N ASN A 82 6.65 -17.27 -8.51
CA ASN A 82 8.04 -17.49 -8.93
C ASN A 82 8.29 -18.88 -9.54
N VAL A 83 7.72 -19.96 -9.01
CA VAL A 83 7.96 -21.30 -9.58
C VAL A 83 6.98 -21.63 -10.71
N ILE A 84 5.69 -21.28 -10.56
CA ILE A 84 4.69 -21.57 -11.59
C ILE A 84 4.95 -20.76 -12.87
N GLY A 85 5.34 -19.49 -12.73
CA GLY A 85 5.64 -18.60 -13.85
C GLY A 85 6.91 -18.96 -14.62
N MET A 86 7.75 -19.86 -14.11
CA MET A 86 8.94 -20.36 -14.79
C MET A 86 8.70 -21.67 -15.54
N ILE A 87 7.51 -22.28 -15.40
CA ILE A 87 7.16 -23.55 -16.02
C ILE A 87 6.24 -23.30 -17.21
N PRO A 88 6.73 -23.43 -18.45
CA PRO A 88 5.90 -23.30 -19.65
C PRO A 88 4.77 -24.32 -19.64
N GLY A 89 3.56 -23.90 -20.03
CA GLY A 89 2.32 -24.68 -19.99
C GLY A 89 1.54 -24.54 -18.68
N LEU A 90 2.23 -24.53 -17.52
CA LEU A 90 1.56 -24.38 -16.22
C LEU A 90 1.20 -22.91 -15.95
N GLN A 91 2.04 -21.98 -16.41
CA GLN A 91 1.75 -20.54 -16.33
C GLN A 91 0.49 -20.17 -17.13
N GLU A 92 0.38 -20.66 -18.37
CA GLU A 92 -0.78 -20.43 -19.23
C GLU A 92 -2.05 -21.04 -18.63
N ALA A 93 -1.94 -22.28 -18.12
CA ALA A 93 -3.03 -22.93 -17.41
C ALA A 93 -3.46 -22.11 -16.18
N GLN A 94 -2.51 -21.65 -15.35
CA GLN A 94 -2.82 -20.81 -14.20
C GLN A 94 -3.56 -19.54 -14.63
N PHE A 95 -3.05 -18.82 -15.62
CA PHE A 95 -3.67 -17.58 -16.09
C PHE A 95 -5.10 -17.84 -16.58
N TYR A 96 -5.26 -18.81 -17.49
CA TYR A 96 -6.56 -19.17 -18.06
C TYR A 96 -7.56 -19.64 -17.00
N TYR A 97 -7.19 -20.60 -16.15
CA TYR A 97 -8.12 -21.15 -15.17
C TYR A 97 -8.43 -20.17 -14.04
N SER A 98 -7.45 -19.36 -13.60
CA SER A 98 -7.70 -18.39 -12.53
C SER A 98 -8.71 -17.31 -12.93
N SER A 99 -8.70 -16.83 -14.18
CA SER A 99 -9.69 -15.86 -14.64
C SER A 99 -11.09 -16.48 -14.68
N GLN A 100 -11.23 -17.70 -15.21
CA GLN A 100 -12.50 -18.41 -15.31
C GLN A 100 -13.09 -18.74 -13.93
N ILE A 101 -12.24 -19.13 -12.97
CA ILE A 101 -12.64 -19.40 -11.59
C ILE A 101 -13.11 -18.12 -10.91
N GLN A 102 -12.39 -17.00 -11.08
CA GLN A 102 -12.76 -15.73 -10.48
C GLN A 102 -14.10 -15.22 -11.01
N GLU A 103 -14.33 -15.31 -12.33
CA GLU A 103 -15.61 -14.94 -12.95
C GLU A 103 -16.78 -15.68 -12.30
N ARG A 104 -16.65 -17.00 -12.11
CA ARG A 104 -17.70 -17.83 -11.48
C ARG A 104 -17.88 -17.50 -10.01
N LEU A 105 -16.79 -17.28 -9.28
CA LEU A 105 -16.85 -16.87 -7.87
C LEU A 105 -17.56 -15.52 -7.72
N ASP A 106 -17.30 -14.55 -8.60
CA ASP A 106 -17.96 -13.26 -8.58
C ASP A 106 -19.48 -13.40 -8.80
N ILE A 107 -19.89 -14.30 -9.70
CA ILE A 107 -21.31 -14.63 -9.90
C ILE A 107 -21.88 -15.33 -8.65
N ILE A 108 -21.19 -16.33 -8.10
CA ILE A 108 -21.63 -17.06 -6.91
C ILE A 108 -21.80 -16.11 -5.71
N HIS A 109 -20.85 -15.19 -5.49
CA HIS A 109 -20.91 -14.20 -4.42
C HIS A 109 -22.01 -13.16 -4.60
N SER A 110 -22.62 -13.05 -5.79
CA SER A 110 -23.77 -12.19 -6.02
C SER A 110 -25.08 -12.76 -5.45
N PHE A 111 -25.12 -14.07 -5.16
CA PHE A 111 -26.28 -14.71 -4.53
C PHE A 111 -26.21 -14.62 -3.00
N PRO A 112 -27.37 -14.48 -2.30
CA PRO A 112 -27.44 -14.59 -0.86
C PRO A 112 -26.93 -15.95 -0.37
N ALA A 113 -26.18 -15.99 0.74
CA ALA A 113 -25.62 -17.23 1.27
C ALA A 113 -26.71 -18.26 1.63
N GLU A 114 -27.87 -17.79 2.07
CA GLU A 114 -29.05 -18.62 2.37
C GLU A 114 -29.59 -19.33 1.12
N GLN A 115 -29.47 -18.71 -0.05
CA GLN A 115 -29.90 -19.29 -1.33
C GLN A 115 -28.92 -20.36 -1.83
N LEU A 116 -27.62 -20.15 -1.58
CA LEU A 116 -26.58 -21.11 -1.94
C LEU A 116 -26.60 -22.36 -1.04
N GLY A 117 -27.17 -22.26 0.17
CA GLY A 117 -27.12 -23.35 1.15
C GLY A 117 -25.70 -23.65 1.64
N LEU A 118 -24.78 -22.70 1.46
CA LEU A 118 -23.37 -22.81 1.83
C LEU A 118 -23.10 -21.89 3.03
N ASP A 119 -22.39 -22.40 4.03
CA ASP A 119 -21.89 -21.57 5.11
C ASP A 119 -20.62 -20.80 4.68
N SER A 120 -20.14 -19.90 5.54
CA SER A 120 -18.95 -19.10 5.25
C SER A 120 -17.68 -19.92 5.07
N THR A 121 -17.60 -21.11 5.67
CA THR A 121 -16.44 -22.02 5.54
C THR A 121 -16.45 -22.67 4.17
N ALA A 122 -17.61 -23.16 3.73
CA ALA A 122 -17.80 -23.74 2.42
C ALA A 122 -17.56 -22.72 1.30
N LEU A 123 -18.04 -21.47 1.47
CA LEU A 123 -17.75 -20.39 0.53
C LEU A 123 -16.25 -20.11 0.41
N LYS A 124 -15.52 -20.14 1.53
CA LYS A 124 -14.06 -19.98 1.52
C LYS A 124 -13.35 -21.14 0.81
N GLU A 125 -13.87 -22.36 0.91
CA GLU A 125 -13.33 -23.51 0.17
C GLU A 125 -13.54 -23.39 -1.35
N LEU A 126 -14.48 -22.58 -1.82
CA LEU A 126 -14.64 -22.30 -3.25
C LEU A 126 -13.52 -21.40 -3.79
N GLU A 127 -12.87 -20.60 -2.94
CA GLU A 127 -11.77 -19.75 -3.36
C GLU A 127 -10.64 -20.57 -3.97
N LEU A 128 -9.98 -20.00 -4.99
CA LEU A 128 -8.89 -20.69 -5.67
C LEU A 128 -7.71 -20.96 -4.74
N ARG A 129 -7.41 -20.03 -3.83
CA ARG A 129 -6.25 -20.08 -2.91
C ARG A 129 -6.59 -20.75 -1.57
N ASN A 130 -7.37 -21.82 -1.60
CA ASN A 130 -7.61 -22.63 -0.42
C ASN A 130 -6.36 -23.45 -0.03
N ASP A 131 -6.44 -24.18 1.07
CA ASP A 131 -5.31 -24.95 1.62
C ASP A 131 -4.81 -26.03 0.65
N THR A 132 -5.70 -26.62 -0.16
CA THR A 132 -5.32 -27.62 -1.17
C THR A 132 -4.41 -27.02 -2.24
N TYR A 133 -4.75 -25.83 -2.74
CA TYR A 133 -3.92 -25.11 -3.69
C TYR A 133 -2.55 -24.76 -3.09
N LEU A 134 -2.54 -24.24 -1.86
CA LEU A 134 -1.31 -23.85 -1.17
C LEU A 134 -0.37 -25.05 -0.98
N HIS A 135 -0.92 -26.21 -0.59
CA HIS A 135 -0.15 -27.43 -0.44
C HIS A 135 0.44 -27.93 -1.78
N LEU A 136 -0.37 -28.00 -2.85
CA LEU A 136 0.14 -28.39 -4.18
C LEU A 136 1.23 -27.42 -4.68
N LYS A 137 1.06 -26.14 -4.38
CA LYS A 137 2.02 -25.11 -4.72
C LYS A 137 3.34 -25.32 -3.97
N GLU A 138 3.29 -25.50 -2.65
CA GLU A 138 4.47 -25.74 -1.82
C GLU A 138 5.25 -26.98 -2.29
N GLU A 139 4.54 -28.06 -2.61
CA GLU A 139 5.15 -29.29 -3.11
C GLU A 139 5.82 -29.09 -4.49
N LEU A 140 5.24 -28.23 -5.33
CA LEU A 140 5.84 -27.84 -6.61
C LEU A 140 7.06 -26.95 -6.41
N GLU A 141 7.05 -26.04 -5.43
CA GLU A 141 8.21 -25.20 -5.09
C GLU A 141 9.39 -26.05 -4.60
N LYS A 142 9.12 -27.09 -3.80
CA LYS A 142 10.12 -28.08 -3.37
C LYS A 142 10.61 -28.97 -4.52
N ASN A 143 9.76 -29.24 -5.52
CA ASN A 143 10.04 -30.15 -6.63
C ASN A 143 9.62 -29.59 -8.01
N PRO A 144 10.29 -28.54 -8.54
CA PRO A 144 9.81 -27.83 -9.75
C PRO A 144 9.73 -28.68 -11.02
N GLY A 145 10.56 -29.71 -11.13
CA GLY A 145 10.59 -30.63 -12.28
C GLY A 145 9.53 -31.74 -12.23
N ASN A 146 8.76 -31.87 -11.14
CA ASN A 146 7.86 -33.00 -10.94
C ASN A 146 6.57 -32.86 -11.76
N GLU A 147 6.49 -33.61 -12.86
CA GLU A 147 5.35 -33.56 -13.79
C GLU A 147 4.03 -33.99 -13.14
N ARG A 148 4.09 -34.92 -12.16
CA ARG A 148 2.90 -35.39 -11.45
C ARG A 148 2.27 -34.26 -10.65
N ILE A 149 3.07 -33.42 -10.01
CA ILE A 149 2.58 -32.27 -9.24
C ILE A 149 1.99 -31.22 -10.19
N ARG A 150 2.63 -30.97 -11.34
CA ARG A 150 2.08 -30.08 -12.37
C ARG A 150 0.72 -30.57 -12.87
N ALA A 151 0.61 -31.86 -13.21
CA ALA A 151 -0.64 -32.47 -13.65
C ALA A 151 -1.72 -32.42 -12.57
N ALA A 152 -1.35 -32.64 -11.30
CA ALA A 152 -2.27 -32.51 -10.17
C ALA A 152 -2.77 -31.07 -10.01
N MET A 153 -1.92 -30.06 -10.21
CA MET A 153 -2.33 -28.65 -10.15
C MET A 153 -3.28 -28.28 -11.30
N ILE A 154 -3.01 -28.75 -12.53
CA ILE A 154 -3.94 -28.58 -13.66
C ILE A 154 -5.28 -29.27 -13.37
N ARG A 155 -5.24 -30.51 -12.86
CA ARG A 155 -6.46 -31.26 -12.50
C ARG A 155 -7.25 -30.55 -11.40
N TYR A 156 -6.56 -29.98 -10.42
CA TYR A 156 -7.18 -29.18 -9.36
C TYR A 156 -7.96 -27.99 -9.95
N TYR A 157 -7.37 -27.24 -10.88
CA TYR A 157 -8.08 -26.14 -11.55
C TYR A 157 -9.32 -26.61 -12.30
N GLN A 158 -9.22 -27.72 -13.04
CA GLN A 158 -10.34 -28.28 -13.78
C GLN A 158 -11.49 -28.71 -12.86
N LEU A 159 -11.17 -29.42 -11.77
CA LEU A 159 -12.15 -29.84 -10.78
C LEU A 159 -12.80 -28.64 -10.08
N LYS A 160 -12.02 -27.59 -9.80
CA LYS A 160 -12.54 -26.36 -9.20
C LYS A 160 -13.56 -25.70 -10.14
N LEU A 161 -13.25 -25.59 -11.44
CA LEU A 161 -14.21 -25.07 -12.41
C LEU A 161 -15.48 -25.92 -12.48
N GLU A 162 -15.33 -27.25 -12.60
CA GLU A 162 -16.47 -28.18 -12.68
C GLU A 162 -17.39 -28.04 -11.46
N LEU A 163 -16.82 -27.88 -10.26
CA LEU A 163 -17.58 -27.62 -9.04
C LEU A 163 -18.34 -26.30 -9.10
N LEU A 164 -17.68 -25.22 -9.52
CA LEU A 164 -18.30 -23.89 -9.58
C LEU A 164 -19.40 -23.84 -10.65
N ASP A 165 -19.18 -24.45 -11.80
CA ASP A 165 -20.18 -24.60 -12.86
C ASP A 165 -21.39 -25.38 -12.34
N HIS A 166 -21.16 -26.49 -11.61
CA HIS A 166 -22.25 -27.27 -11.03
C HIS A 166 -23.08 -26.45 -10.02
N ILE A 167 -22.43 -25.66 -9.16
CA ILE A 167 -23.13 -24.79 -8.22
C ILE A 167 -24.01 -23.79 -8.97
N LEU A 168 -23.48 -23.13 -10.01
CA LEU A 168 -24.21 -22.17 -10.81
C LEU A 168 -25.40 -22.81 -11.56
N ASP A 169 -25.22 -24.01 -12.10
CA ASP A 169 -26.28 -24.76 -12.79
C ASP A 169 -27.43 -25.10 -11.84
N GLU A 170 -27.13 -25.52 -10.60
CA GLU A 170 -28.17 -25.79 -9.61
C GLU A 170 -28.94 -24.51 -9.27
N GLN A 171 -28.26 -23.37 -9.12
CA GLN A 171 -28.91 -22.08 -8.87
C GLN A 171 -29.85 -21.65 -10.02
N GLN A 172 -29.43 -21.81 -11.28
CA GLN A 172 -30.27 -21.49 -12.44
C GLN A 172 -31.54 -22.36 -12.51
N LYS A 173 -31.43 -23.64 -12.13
CA LYS A 173 -32.59 -24.54 -12.06
C LYS A 173 -33.58 -24.06 -11.01
N PHE A 174 -33.12 -23.71 -9.80
CA PHE A 174 -33.98 -23.17 -8.74
C PHE A 174 -34.74 -21.93 -9.19
N ASP A 175 -34.06 -20.96 -9.82
CA ASP A 175 -34.69 -19.75 -10.35
C ASP A 175 -35.72 -20.06 -11.45
N SER A 176 -35.44 -21.02 -12.34
CA SER A 176 -36.35 -21.42 -13.41
C SER A 176 -37.63 -22.09 -12.87
N THR A 177 -37.53 -22.93 -11.84
CA THR A 177 -38.70 -23.55 -11.19
C THR A 177 -39.57 -22.55 -10.43
N LYS A 178 -38.99 -21.49 -9.86
CA LYS A 178 -39.76 -20.45 -9.14
C LYS A 178 -40.55 -19.54 -10.10
N ASN A 179 -40.09 -19.40 -11.34
CA ASN A 179 -40.68 -18.53 -12.36
C ASN A 179 -41.73 -19.23 -13.25
N LEU A 180 -42.09 -20.48 -12.97
CA LEU A 180 -43.25 -21.11 -13.60
C LEU A 180 -44.52 -20.37 -13.14
N PRO A 181 -45.31 -19.74 -14.03
CA PRO A 181 -46.58 -19.17 -13.63
C PRO A 181 -47.43 -20.32 -13.10
N HIS A 182 -48.07 -20.12 -11.93
CA HIS A 182 -49.17 -20.97 -11.49
C HIS A 182 -50.14 -21.08 -12.67
N ALA A 183 -50.05 -22.20 -13.39
CA ALA A 183 -51.07 -22.60 -14.32
C ALA A 183 -52.34 -22.62 -13.47
N SER A 184 -53.24 -21.70 -13.78
CA SER A 184 -54.59 -21.67 -13.30
C SER A 184 -55.18 -23.07 -13.49
N GLU A 185 -55.18 -23.86 -12.41
CA GLU A 185 -56.03 -25.03 -12.34
C GLU A 185 -57.46 -24.53 -12.46
N ILE A 186 -58.14 -25.16 -13.42
CA ILE A 186 -59.50 -24.91 -13.90
C ILE A 186 -60.51 -25.23 -12.81
#